data_AF-A0A2V6RRL9-F1
#
_entry.id   AF-A0A2V6RRL9-F1
#
_cell.length_a   1.000
_cell.length_b   1.000
_cell.length_c   1.000
_cell.angle_alpha   90.00
_cell.angle_beta   90.00
_cell.angle_gamma   90.00
#
_symmetry.space_group_name_H-M   'P 1'
#
loop_
_entity.id
_entity.type
_entity.pdbx_description
1 polymer ?
#
loop_
_entity_poly.entity_id
_entity_poly.type
_entity_poly.pdbx_seq_one_letter_code
_entity_poly.pdbx_strand_id
1 'polypeptide(L)'
;MSGTVSSSAPFSVVSGSPFSLVGLGATQAVTVRFTPITSATATANLTASADGDTVSRILTGTGIVPDTIPPTVAITSPTSGSTYSTSNPLLTLGGTASDSIGVTQVTWRNGRGGSGTASGTTSWTASGIVVQVGTNELTVTARDAAGNIATTGLTVTLAPFTFTDDPLTVQSTPIQAVHIVELRAAIDIVRMVRGLATFDWTDPALTARTTPVSVMHLVELRTALNEAYQAAGRTLPTYTDLTLVAGVTVIKALHLNELRTAVRALE
;
A
#
# COMPACT_ATOMS: atom_id res chain seq x y z
N MET A 1 34.74 -61.01 9.66
CA MET A 1 33.35 -60.69 10.04
C MET A 1 32.71 -59.95 8.89
N SER A 2 31.56 -60.40 8.40
CA SER A 2 30.83 -59.72 7.31
C SER A 2 29.42 -59.40 7.78
N GLY A 3 28.89 -58.27 7.33
CA GLY A 3 27.61 -57.77 7.82
C GLY A 3 26.98 -56.70 6.97
N THR A 4 25.84 -56.20 7.44
CA THR A 4 25.07 -55.14 6.80
C THR A 4 24.77 -54.04 7.78
N VAL A 5 24.71 -52.82 7.28
CA VAL A 5 24.13 -51.68 7.99
C VAL A 5 22.85 -51.26 7.30
N SER A 6 21.80 -51.01 8.08
CA SER A 6 20.50 -50.54 7.61
C SER A 6 19.97 -49.40 8.48
N SER A 7 19.11 -48.59 7.89
CA SER A 7 18.32 -47.58 8.59
C SER A 7 17.02 -47.36 7.83
N SER A 8 16.07 -46.67 8.45
CA SER A 8 14.78 -46.32 7.86
C SER A 8 14.73 -44.83 7.52
N ALA A 9 13.87 -44.48 6.55
CA ALA A 9 13.57 -43.09 6.22
C ALA A 9 13.23 -42.28 7.50
N PRO A 10 13.65 -41.01 7.59
CA PRO A 10 14.31 -40.20 6.56
C PRO A 10 15.83 -40.41 6.43
N PHE A 11 16.40 -41.41 7.11
CA PHE A 11 17.82 -41.77 6.99
C PHE A 11 18.02 -42.90 5.97
N SER A 12 19.09 -42.84 5.19
CA SER A 12 19.46 -43.91 4.26
C SER A 12 20.97 -44.16 4.28
N VAL A 13 21.36 -45.43 4.26
CA VAL A 13 22.77 -45.81 4.17
C VAL A 13 23.23 -45.61 2.73
N VAL A 14 24.18 -44.69 2.53
CA VAL A 14 24.71 -44.32 1.21
C VAL A 14 25.92 -45.16 0.84
N SER A 15 26.75 -45.53 1.82
CA SER A 15 27.95 -46.33 1.62
C SER A 15 28.39 -47.04 2.90
N GLY A 16 29.27 -48.04 2.77
CA GLY A 16 29.78 -48.84 3.88
C GLY A 16 28.88 -50.01 4.29
N SER A 17 27.87 -50.34 3.48
CA SER A 17 27.01 -51.51 3.63
C SER A 17 26.80 -52.18 2.26
N PRO A 18 26.93 -53.52 2.14
CA PRO A 18 27.46 -54.43 3.16
C PRO A 18 28.94 -54.13 3.47
N PHE A 19 29.44 -54.65 4.58
CA PHE A 19 30.85 -54.53 4.98
C PHE A 19 31.50 -55.89 5.21
N SER A 20 32.83 -55.92 5.09
CA SER A 20 33.65 -57.05 5.52
C SER A 20 34.89 -56.53 6.24
N LEU A 21 35.13 -57.05 7.45
CA LEU A 21 36.25 -56.68 8.31
C LEU A 21 37.18 -57.89 8.45
N VAL A 22 38.44 -57.70 8.09
CA VAL A 22 39.50 -58.72 8.13
C VAL A 22 40.60 -58.25 9.07
N GLY A 23 40.91 -59.07 10.07
CA GLY A 23 41.91 -58.75 11.10
C GLY A 23 41.32 -58.06 12.33
N LEU A 24 41.97 -58.23 13.48
CA LEU A 24 41.58 -57.58 14.73
C LEU A 24 41.73 -56.06 14.61
N GLY A 25 40.71 -55.32 15.03
CA GLY A 25 40.71 -53.86 15.00
C GLY A 25 40.41 -53.23 13.63
N ALA A 26 40.06 -54.02 12.61
CA ALA A 26 39.63 -53.49 11.32
C ALA A 26 38.33 -52.67 11.45
N THR A 27 38.25 -51.56 10.71
CA THR A 27 37.10 -50.64 10.73
C THR A 27 36.59 -50.34 9.32
N GLN A 28 35.28 -50.12 9.16
CA GLN A 28 34.66 -49.65 7.93
C GLN A 28 33.87 -48.37 8.21
N ALA A 29 34.11 -47.33 7.39
CA ALA A 29 33.30 -46.12 7.44
C ALA A 29 31.92 -46.37 6.79
N VAL A 30 30.87 -45.88 7.44
CA VAL A 30 29.48 -45.93 6.93
C VAL A 30 29.00 -44.51 6.76
N THR A 31 28.54 -44.16 5.56
CA THR A 31 27.93 -42.84 5.31
C THR A 31 26.42 -42.99 5.32
N VAL A 32 25.76 -42.17 6.13
CA VAL A 32 24.30 -42.09 6.21
C VAL A 32 23.86 -40.71 5.75
N ARG A 33 22.87 -40.65 4.87
CA ARG A 33 22.23 -39.41 4.44
C ARG A 33 20.93 -39.21 5.20
N PHE A 34 20.69 -37.98 5.65
CA PHE A 34 19.41 -37.54 6.19
C PHE A 34 18.68 -36.72 5.13
N THR A 35 17.48 -37.15 4.73
CA THR A 35 16.65 -36.51 3.70
C THR A 35 15.25 -36.22 4.26
N PRO A 36 15.11 -35.22 5.15
CA PRO A 36 13.83 -34.92 5.77
C PRO A 36 12.82 -34.40 4.74
N ILE A 37 11.55 -34.75 4.93
CA ILE A 37 10.42 -34.28 4.12
C ILE A 37 9.42 -33.44 4.92
N THR A 38 9.66 -33.29 6.23
CA THR A 38 8.85 -32.50 7.15
C THR A 38 9.75 -31.68 8.07
N SER A 39 9.26 -30.53 8.52
CA SER A 39 9.93 -29.70 9.53
C SER A 39 9.72 -30.28 10.93
N ALA A 40 10.44 -31.37 11.23
CA ALA A 40 10.38 -32.06 12.50
C ALA A 40 11.72 -32.72 12.85
N THR A 41 11.90 -33.01 14.15
CA THR A 41 12.96 -33.92 14.58
C THR A 41 12.55 -35.35 14.22
N ALA A 42 13.38 -36.02 13.42
CA ALA A 42 13.21 -37.42 13.09
C ALA A 42 14.28 -38.27 13.79
N THR A 43 13.86 -39.43 14.26
CA THR A 43 14.73 -40.45 14.83
C THR A 43 14.59 -41.75 14.07
N ALA A 44 15.71 -42.46 13.93
CA ALA A 44 15.73 -43.81 13.39
C ALA A 44 16.87 -44.59 14.03
N ASN A 45 16.79 -45.91 13.97
CA ASN A 45 17.91 -46.77 14.34
C ASN A 45 18.84 -46.94 13.13
N LEU A 46 20.14 -46.80 13.36
CA LEU A 46 21.19 -47.32 12.50
C LEU A 46 21.60 -48.67 13.06
N THR A 47 21.24 -49.73 12.36
CA THR A 47 21.41 -51.11 12.82
C THR A 47 22.51 -51.77 12.02
N ALA A 48 23.57 -52.19 12.69
CA ALA A 48 24.64 -53.01 12.13
C ALA A 48 24.47 -54.45 12.61
N SER A 49 24.41 -55.40 11.68
CA SER A 49 24.27 -56.83 11.97
C SER A 49 25.40 -57.62 11.32
N ALA A 50 26.04 -58.50 12.07
CA ALA A 50 27.09 -59.40 11.60
C ALA A 50 27.10 -60.68 12.44
N ASP A 51 27.32 -61.83 11.80
CA ASP A 51 27.48 -63.13 12.47
C ASP A 51 26.35 -63.51 13.46
N GLY A 52 25.13 -62.98 13.27
CA GLY A 52 23.96 -63.22 14.11
C GLY A 52 23.73 -62.18 15.22
N ASP A 53 24.72 -61.34 15.50
CA ASP A 53 24.63 -60.25 16.47
C ASP A 53 24.17 -58.95 15.81
N THR A 54 23.59 -58.06 16.62
CA THR A 54 23.12 -56.75 16.16
C THR A 54 23.45 -55.66 17.17
N VAL A 55 23.99 -54.55 16.67
CA VAL A 55 24.19 -53.31 17.42
C VAL A 55 23.37 -52.21 16.75
N SER A 56 22.62 -51.47 17.56
CA SER A 56 21.81 -50.34 17.09
C SER A 56 22.26 -49.05 17.76
N ARG A 57 22.33 -47.97 16.98
CA ARG A 57 22.47 -46.60 17.51
C ARG A 57 21.37 -45.72 16.98
N ILE A 58 20.86 -44.82 17.83
CA ILE A 58 19.87 -43.83 17.42
C ILE A 58 20.56 -42.76 16.58
N LEU A 59 19.97 -42.49 15.41
CA LEU A 59 20.19 -41.29 14.62
C LEU A 59 19.15 -40.24 15.01
N THR A 60 19.57 -38.99 15.07
CA THR A 60 18.67 -37.85 15.27
C THR A 60 19.05 -36.77 14.29
N GLY A 61 18.05 -36.22 13.60
CA GLY A 61 18.21 -35.15 12.64
C GLY A 61 16.98 -34.27 12.66
N THR A 62 17.17 -32.96 12.56
CA THR A 62 16.07 -32.00 12.49
C THR A 62 15.91 -31.54 11.06
N GLY A 63 14.77 -31.86 10.47
CA GLY A 63 14.39 -31.34 9.17
C GLY A 63 13.94 -29.89 9.29
N ILE A 64 14.39 -29.06 8.36
CA ILE A 64 13.75 -27.79 8.04
C ILE A 64 13.35 -27.87 6.57
N VAL A 65 12.06 -27.74 6.29
CA VAL A 65 11.54 -27.55 4.93
C VAL A 65 11.27 -26.06 4.78
N PRO A 66 11.90 -25.37 3.80
CA PRO A 66 11.60 -23.97 3.54
C PRO A 66 10.12 -23.78 3.26
N ASP A 67 9.53 -22.73 3.82
CA ASP A 67 8.17 -22.36 3.46
C ASP A 67 8.14 -21.77 2.06
N THR A 68 7.31 -22.35 1.21
CA THR A 68 7.15 -21.97 -0.20
C THR A 68 5.71 -21.55 -0.52
N ILE A 69 4.82 -21.48 0.47
CA ILE A 69 3.42 -21.15 0.25
C ILE A 69 3.29 -19.64 0.36
N PRO A 70 2.85 -18.93 -0.69
CA PRO A 70 2.59 -17.50 -0.58
C PRO A 70 1.40 -17.18 0.33
N PRO A 71 1.42 -16.00 0.97
CA PRO A 71 0.26 -15.53 1.72
C PRO A 71 -0.94 -15.28 0.80
N THR A 72 -2.11 -15.03 1.39
CA THR A 72 -3.25 -14.39 0.72
C THR A 72 -3.43 -12.97 1.24
N VAL A 73 -3.98 -12.08 0.42
CA VAL A 73 -4.28 -10.69 0.80
C VAL A 73 -5.52 -10.19 0.08
N ALA A 74 -6.40 -9.50 0.80
CA ALA A 74 -7.64 -8.95 0.28
C ALA A 74 -7.90 -7.55 0.84
N ILE A 75 -8.40 -6.66 -0.01
CA ILE A 75 -8.92 -5.35 0.37
C ILE A 75 -10.41 -5.51 0.66
N THR A 76 -10.86 -5.04 1.82
CA THR A 76 -12.27 -5.09 2.23
C THR A 76 -12.86 -3.72 2.50
N SER A 77 -12.01 -2.70 2.65
CA SER A 77 -12.40 -1.30 2.79
C SER A 77 -11.51 -0.45 1.88
N PRO A 78 -12.07 0.52 1.15
CA PRO A 78 -13.48 0.98 1.19
C PRO A 78 -14.47 0.08 0.45
N THR A 79 -13.98 -0.90 -0.31
CA THR A 79 -14.79 -1.83 -1.09
C THR A 79 -14.04 -3.16 -1.23
N SER A 80 -14.77 -4.24 -1.48
CA SER A 80 -14.23 -5.52 -1.93
C SER A 80 -14.21 -5.67 -3.46
N GLY A 81 -14.79 -4.71 -4.18
CA GLY A 81 -14.74 -4.65 -5.63
C GLY A 81 -13.37 -4.23 -6.15
N SER A 82 -13.12 -4.43 -7.45
CA SER A 82 -11.86 -4.03 -8.11
C SER A 82 -11.77 -2.52 -8.35
N THR A 83 -12.87 -1.78 -8.22
CA THR A 83 -12.94 -0.34 -8.47
C THR A 83 -13.67 0.39 -7.34
N TYR A 84 -13.22 1.61 -7.03
CA TYR A 84 -13.84 2.50 -6.06
C TYR A 84 -13.83 3.95 -6.56
N SER A 85 -14.95 4.66 -6.46
CA SER A 85 -15.01 6.09 -6.79
C SER A 85 -15.18 6.91 -5.52
N THR A 86 -14.48 8.03 -5.43
CA THR A 86 -14.51 8.93 -4.27
C THR A 86 -14.38 10.39 -4.69
N SER A 87 -14.80 11.31 -3.82
CA SER A 87 -14.49 12.74 -3.90
C SER A 87 -13.48 13.18 -2.83
N ASN A 88 -13.05 12.27 -1.96
CA ASN A 88 -12.06 12.52 -0.92
C ASN A 88 -10.65 12.11 -1.41
N PRO A 89 -9.68 13.04 -1.45
CA PRO A 89 -8.32 12.74 -1.88
C PRO A 89 -7.50 11.95 -0.84
N LEU A 90 -8.00 11.80 0.39
CA LEU A 90 -7.35 11.04 1.45
C LEU A 90 -8.08 9.72 1.68
N LEU A 91 -7.45 8.62 1.26
CA LEU A 91 -8.00 7.29 1.35
C LEU A 91 -7.45 6.53 2.56
N THR A 92 -8.31 5.72 3.15
CA THR A 92 -7.93 4.65 4.08
C THR A 92 -8.32 3.31 3.47
N LEU A 93 -7.33 2.44 3.28
CA LEU A 93 -7.56 1.04 2.93
C LEU A 93 -7.60 0.19 4.19
N GLY A 94 -8.44 -0.83 4.17
CA GLY A 94 -8.47 -1.88 5.17
C GLY A 94 -8.68 -3.23 4.52
N GLY A 95 -8.21 -4.29 5.18
CA GLY A 95 -8.31 -5.62 4.61
C GLY A 95 -7.79 -6.72 5.52
N THR A 96 -7.64 -7.90 4.91
CA THR A 96 -7.10 -9.08 5.58
C THR A 96 -5.91 -9.66 4.83
N ALA A 97 -5.03 -10.34 5.54
CA ALA A 97 -4.02 -11.22 4.96
C ALA A 97 -3.85 -12.47 5.84
N SER A 98 -3.49 -13.59 5.23
CA SER A 98 -3.29 -14.84 5.95
C SER A 98 -2.22 -15.69 5.27
N ASP A 99 -1.57 -16.52 6.06
CA ASP A 99 -0.60 -17.50 5.59
C ASP A 99 -0.59 -18.68 6.57
N SER A 100 -0.10 -19.85 6.13
CA SER A 100 -0.03 -21.05 6.96
C SER A 100 0.97 -20.96 8.12
N ILE A 101 2.01 -20.15 7.99
CA ILE A 101 3.04 -19.88 9.01
C ILE A 101 2.91 -18.44 9.53
N GLY A 102 2.47 -17.52 8.68
CA GLY A 102 2.02 -16.19 9.10
C GLY A 102 2.59 -15.05 8.26
N VAL A 103 1.81 -13.97 8.19
CA VAL A 103 2.19 -12.75 7.47
C VAL A 103 3.00 -11.84 8.40
N THR A 104 4.16 -11.38 7.92
CA THR A 104 5.07 -10.50 8.67
C THR A 104 4.93 -9.04 8.28
N GLN A 105 4.45 -8.75 7.06
CA GLN A 105 4.32 -7.38 6.58
C GLN A 105 3.20 -7.24 5.55
N VAL A 106 2.48 -6.11 5.62
CA VAL A 106 1.60 -5.64 4.54
C VAL A 106 2.05 -4.25 4.12
N THR A 107 2.27 -4.03 2.83
CA THR A 107 2.66 -2.75 2.25
C THR A 107 1.70 -2.32 1.15
N TRP A 108 1.68 -1.04 0.83
CA TRP A 108 0.88 -0.48 -0.26
C TRP A 108 1.71 0.47 -1.11
N ARG A 109 1.31 0.61 -2.36
CA ARG A 109 1.81 1.62 -3.31
C ARG A 109 0.65 2.16 -4.14
N ASN A 110 0.73 3.43 -4.53
CA ASN A 110 -0.14 4.02 -5.53
C ASN A 110 0.68 4.26 -6.80
N GLY A 111 0.18 3.81 -7.95
CA GLY A 111 0.81 4.02 -9.27
C GLY A 111 0.98 5.50 -9.64
N ARG A 112 0.24 6.41 -9.00
CA ARG A 112 0.42 7.86 -9.12
C ARG A 112 1.31 8.50 -8.03
N GLY A 113 2.04 7.68 -7.28
CA GLY A 113 2.97 8.12 -6.24
C GLY A 113 2.43 7.92 -4.82
N GLY A 114 3.34 7.70 -3.88
CA GLY A 114 3.03 7.34 -2.49
C GLY A 114 3.12 5.83 -2.26
N SER A 115 3.65 5.45 -1.10
CA SER A 115 3.78 4.07 -0.64
C SER A 115 3.98 4.03 0.86
N GLY A 116 3.70 2.89 1.48
CA GLY A 116 3.95 2.72 2.92
C GLY A 116 3.69 1.31 3.42
N THR A 117 3.89 1.14 4.72
CA THR A 117 3.56 -0.08 5.45
C THR A 117 2.22 0.11 6.15
N ALA A 118 1.34 -0.89 6.05
CA ALA A 118 0.07 -0.90 6.77
C ALA A 118 0.30 -1.22 8.26
N SER A 119 -0.61 -0.78 9.11
CA SER A 119 -0.69 -1.24 10.49
C SER A 119 -1.40 -2.59 10.54
N GLY A 120 -0.81 -3.57 11.23
CA GLY A 120 -1.33 -4.95 11.31
C GLY A 120 -0.93 -5.83 10.13
N THR A 121 -1.06 -7.14 10.31
CA THR A 121 -0.71 -8.16 9.30
C THR A 121 -1.87 -9.09 8.97
N THR A 122 -2.65 -9.54 9.97
CA THR A 122 -3.86 -10.36 9.73
C THR A 122 -5.05 -9.50 9.33
N SER A 123 -5.41 -8.54 10.18
CA SER A 123 -6.32 -7.44 9.86
C SER A 123 -5.44 -6.20 9.74
N TRP A 124 -5.43 -5.58 8.58
CA TRP A 124 -4.50 -4.50 8.29
C TRP A 124 -5.24 -3.23 7.87
N THR A 125 -4.62 -2.08 8.15
CA THR A 125 -5.13 -0.75 7.78
C THR A 125 -3.99 0.12 7.27
N ALA A 126 -4.22 0.79 6.14
CA ALA A 126 -3.32 1.80 5.59
C ALA A 126 -4.09 3.12 5.44
N SER A 127 -3.75 4.11 6.27
CA SER A 127 -4.39 5.42 6.29
C SER A 127 -3.51 6.48 5.65
N GLY A 128 -4.11 7.61 5.27
CA GLY A 128 -3.37 8.76 4.77
C GLY A 128 -2.86 8.59 3.33
N ILE A 129 -3.51 7.72 2.55
CA ILE A 129 -3.12 7.48 1.16
C ILE A 129 -3.66 8.63 0.33
N VAL A 130 -2.76 9.46 -0.19
CA VAL A 130 -3.13 10.55 -1.10
C VAL A 130 -3.42 9.97 -2.49
N VAL A 131 -4.61 10.25 -3.02
CA VAL A 131 -5.02 9.93 -4.40
C VAL A 131 -5.12 11.20 -5.23
N GLN A 132 -4.65 11.13 -6.48
CA GLN A 132 -4.69 12.22 -7.45
C GLN A 132 -6.05 12.24 -8.17
N VAL A 133 -6.44 13.36 -8.79
CA VAL A 133 -7.68 13.39 -9.59
C VAL A 133 -7.60 12.40 -10.75
N GLY A 134 -8.72 11.71 -11.02
CA GLY A 134 -8.80 10.61 -11.98
C GLY A 134 -8.35 9.27 -11.39
N THR A 135 -7.84 8.40 -12.25
CA THR A 135 -7.56 6.99 -11.94
C THR A 135 -6.24 6.79 -11.18
N ASN A 136 -6.30 6.15 -10.02
CA ASN A 136 -5.18 5.75 -9.18
C ASN A 136 -5.17 4.22 -9.06
N GLU A 137 -4.03 3.59 -9.29
CA GLU A 137 -3.87 2.14 -9.20
C GLU A 137 -3.16 1.80 -7.89
N LEU A 138 -3.91 1.36 -6.89
CA LEU A 138 -3.35 0.93 -5.62
C LEU A 138 -2.99 -0.54 -5.69
N THR A 139 -1.77 -0.90 -5.28
CA THR A 139 -1.35 -2.29 -5.07
C THR A 139 -1.04 -2.48 -3.59
N VAL A 140 -1.60 -3.53 -2.99
CA VAL A 140 -1.28 -4.00 -1.64
C VAL A 140 -0.49 -5.30 -1.76
N THR A 141 0.59 -5.44 -0.98
CA THR A 141 1.47 -6.62 -0.98
C THR A 141 1.58 -7.17 0.44
N ALA A 142 1.24 -8.44 0.64
CA ALA A 142 1.52 -9.18 1.86
C ALA A 142 2.80 -10.03 1.69
N ARG A 143 3.61 -10.12 2.74
CA ARG A 143 4.85 -10.90 2.79
C ARG A 143 4.91 -11.73 4.07
N ASP A 144 5.33 -12.98 3.97
CA ASP A 144 5.59 -13.86 5.11
C ASP A 144 7.04 -13.76 5.64
N ALA A 145 7.43 -14.66 6.54
CA ALA A 145 8.79 -14.71 7.09
C ALA A 145 9.81 -15.31 6.12
N ALA A 146 9.40 -16.25 5.27
CA ALA A 146 10.25 -16.91 4.28
C ALA A 146 10.51 -16.07 3.02
N GLY A 147 9.75 -14.98 2.85
CA GLY A 147 9.84 -14.07 1.73
C GLY A 147 8.88 -14.35 0.59
N ASN A 148 7.91 -15.25 0.77
CA ASN A 148 6.84 -15.40 -0.20
C ASN A 148 5.91 -14.18 -0.15
N ILE A 149 5.35 -13.83 -1.30
CA ILE A 149 4.56 -12.61 -1.47
C ILE A 149 3.25 -12.89 -2.21
N ALA A 150 2.22 -12.12 -1.86
CA ALA A 150 1.01 -12.02 -2.65
C ALA A 150 0.56 -10.57 -2.77
N THR A 151 -0.08 -10.25 -3.88
CA THR A 151 -0.54 -8.89 -4.19
C THR A 151 -2.01 -8.85 -4.53
N THR A 152 -2.66 -7.76 -4.19
CA THR A 152 -4.01 -7.42 -4.64
C THR A 152 -4.07 -5.95 -5.06
N GLY A 153 -5.04 -5.58 -5.88
CA GLY A 153 -5.15 -4.24 -6.45
C GLY A 153 -6.53 -3.63 -6.26
N LEU A 154 -6.56 -2.29 -6.17
CA LEU A 154 -7.79 -1.50 -6.21
C LEU A 154 -7.59 -0.29 -7.13
N THR A 155 -8.46 -0.14 -8.12
CA THR A 155 -8.48 1.04 -8.97
C THR A 155 -9.40 2.09 -8.32
N VAL A 156 -8.82 3.19 -7.86
CA VAL A 156 -9.55 4.30 -7.24
C VAL A 156 -9.67 5.46 -8.19
N THR A 157 -10.89 5.90 -8.47
CA THR A 157 -11.15 7.10 -9.26
C THR A 157 -11.55 8.25 -8.33
N LEU A 158 -10.68 9.25 -8.21
CA LEU A 158 -11.06 10.52 -7.57
C LEU A 158 -11.79 11.37 -8.62
N ALA A 159 -13.04 11.73 -8.33
CA ALA A 159 -13.85 12.54 -9.23
C ALA A 159 -13.23 13.95 -9.40
N PRO A 160 -13.31 14.54 -10.62
CA PRO A 160 -12.94 15.94 -10.83
C PRO A 160 -13.92 16.87 -10.11
N PHE A 161 -13.53 18.13 -9.94
CA PHE A 161 -14.38 19.12 -9.29
C PHE A 161 -15.53 19.54 -10.20
N THR A 162 -16.74 19.47 -9.66
CA THR A 162 -17.93 20.07 -10.26
C THR A 162 -18.25 21.36 -9.53
N PHE A 163 -18.31 22.46 -10.28
CA PHE A 163 -18.74 23.75 -9.74
C PHE A 163 -20.18 24.03 -10.14
N THR A 164 -20.98 24.54 -9.20
CA THR A 164 -22.34 24.99 -9.48
C THR A 164 -22.30 26.24 -10.38
N ASP A 165 -23.22 26.32 -11.33
CA ASP A 165 -23.32 27.43 -12.30
C ASP A 165 -22.02 27.65 -13.08
N ASP A 166 -21.48 26.62 -13.73
CA ASP A 166 -20.21 26.72 -14.45
C ASP A 166 -20.36 26.67 -15.98
N PRO A 167 -19.90 27.69 -16.73
CA PRO A 167 -19.28 28.95 -16.25
C PRO A 167 -20.31 29.94 -15.69
N LEU A 168 -19.87 30.81 -14.77
CA LEU A 168 -20.70 31.93 -14.33
C LEU A 168 -20.84 32.94 -15.47
N THR A 169 -22.08 33.31 -15.80
CA THR A 169 -22.39 34.23 -16.90
C THR A 169 -22.88 35.56 -16.35
N VAL A 170 -22.39 36.64 -16.97
CA VAL A 170 -22.74 38.02 -16.57
C VAL A 170 -24.25 38.21 -16.69
N GLN A 171 -24.85 38.93 -15.74
CA GLN A 171 -26.29 39.25 -15.67
C GLN A 171 -27.26 38.05 -15.54
N SER A 172 -26.78 36.80 -15.51
CA SER A 172 -27.64 35.62 -15.34
C SER A 172 -27.39 34.87 -14.04
N THR A 173 -26.13 34.79 -13.58
CA THR A 173 -25.78 34.06 -12.35
C THR A 173 -25.27 35.02 -11.28
N PRO A 174 -26.06 35.33 -10.23
CA PRO A 174 -25.55 36.12 -9.11
C PRO A 174 -24.47 35.33 -8.39
N ILE A 175 -23.34 35.99 -8.11
CA ILE A 175 -22.24 35.39 -7.34
C ILE A 175 -22.74 35.14 -5.92
N GLN A 176 -22.65 33.89 -5.49
CA GLN A 176 -23.13 33.43 -4.20
C GLN A 176 -21.97 32.82 -3.39
N ALA A 177 -22.14 32.77 -2.07
CA ALA A 177 -21.16 32.13 -1.17
C ALA A 177 -20.87 30.66 -1.55
N VAL A 178 -21.83 29.94 -2.17
CA VAL A 178 -21.61 28.57 -2.66
C VAL A 178 -20.44 28.49 -3.64
N HIS A 179 -20.30 29.46 -4.55
CA HIS A 179 -19.23 29.46 -5.55
C HIS A 179 -17.85 29.61 -4.90
N ILE A 180 -17.78 30.34 -3.78
CA ILE A 180 -16.54 30.51 -2.98
C ILE A 180 -16.24 29.23 -2.19
N VAL A 181 -17.25 28.64 -1.56
CA VAL A 181 -17.08 27.39 -0.77
C VAL A 181 -16.60 26.25 -1.66
N GLU A 182 -17.17 26.09 -2.86
CA GLU A 182 -16.72 25.07 -3.82
C GLU A 182 -15.27 25.32 -4.28
N LEU A 183 -14.90 26.58 -4.56
CA LEU A 183 -13.53 26.93 -4.93
C LEU A 183 -12.54 26.69 -3.79
N ARG A 184 -12.90 27.01 -2.54
CA ARG A 184 -12.07 26.71 -1.36
C ARG A 184 -11.83 25.22 -1.22
N ALA A 185 -12.90 24.41 -1.26
CA ALA A 185 -12.80 22.95 -1.17
C ALA A 185 -11.93 22.37 -2.28
N ALA A 186 -12.11 22.84 -3.52
CA ALA A 186 -11.32 22.38 -4.65
C ALA A 186 -9.84 22.78 -4.53
N ILE A 187 -9.56 24.01 -4.06
CA ILE A 187 -8.20 24.48 -3.77
C ILE A 187 -7.54 23.64 -2.66
N ASP A 188 -8.25 23.36 -1.57
CA ASP A 188 -7.72 22.55 -0.46
C ASP A 188 -7.39 21.13 -0.91
N ILE A 189 -8.17 20.55 -1.82
CA ILE A 189 -7.87 19.24 -2.41
C ILE A 189 -6.59 19.32 -3.26
N VAL A 190 -6.46 20.28 -4.18
CA VAL A 190 -5.23 20.40 -4.99
C VAL A 190 -4.00 20.74 -4.15
N ARG A 191 -4.17 21.40 -3.00
CA ARG A 191 -3.11 21.63 -2.00
C ARG A 191 -2.67 20.34 -1.32
N MET A 192 -3.60 19.58 -0.74
CA MET A 192 -3.30 18.33 -0.04
C MET A 192 -2.61 17.32 -0.95
N VAL A 193 -3.08 17.21 -2.19
CA VAL A 193 -2.52 16.32 -3.21
C VAL A 193 -1.05 16.64 -3.54
N ARG A 194 -0.59 17.85 -3.19
CA ARG A 194 0.77 18.35 -3.39
C ARG A 194 1.56 18.47 -2.08
N GLY A 195 1.08 17.85 -1.00
CA GLY A 195 1.75 17.85 0.30
C GLY A 195 1.67 19.19 1.05
N LEU A 196 0.80 20.10 0.63
CA LEU A 196 0.50 21.32 1.37
C LEU A 196 -0.65 21.06 2.36
N ALA A 197 -0.62 21.76 3.50
CA ALA A 197 -1.78 21.82 4.38
C ALA A 197 -2.95 22.54 3.70
N THR A 198 -4.17 22.26 4.17
CA THR A 198 -5.36 23.06 3.83
C THR A 198 -5.10 24.52 4.17
N PHE A 199 -5.68 25.44 3.40
CA PHE A 199 -5.45 26.86 3.62
C PHE A 199 -6.22 27.37 4.84
N ASP A 200 -5.60 28.25 5.63
CA ASP A 200 -6.22 28.88 6.80
C ASP A 200 -7.13 30.02 6.37
N TRP A 201 -8.36 29.68 5.94
CA TRP A 201 -9.36 30.66 5.51
C TRP A 201 -9.84 31.53 6.67
N THR A 202 -9.80 32.86 6.54
CA THR A 202 -10.15 33.80 7.63
C THR A 202 -11.63 33.70 8.04
N ASP A 203 -12.52 33.41 7.09
CA ASP A 203 -13.96 33.20 7.31
C ASP A 203 -14.36 31.75 6.96
N PRO A 204 -14.03 30.74 7.77
CA PRO A 204 -14.15 29.34 7.35
C PRO A 204 -15.62 28.88 7.17
N ALA A 205 -16.57 29.50 7.86
CA ALA A 205 -17.99 29.18 7.79
C ALA A 205 -18.78 30.19 6.94
N LEU A 206 -18.70 30.06 5.60
CA LEU A 206 -19.56 30.81 4.70
C LEU A 206 -20.89 30.07 4.51
N THR A 207 -21.99 30.70 4.93
CA THR A 207 -23.32 30.12 4.75
C THR A 207 -23.92 30.61 3.43
N ALA A 208 -24.40 29.67 2.61
CA ALA A 208 -25.00 29.97 1.31
C ALA A 208 -26.15 30.99 1.48
N ARG A 209 -26.16 32.01 0.61
CA ARG A 209 -27.20 33.05 0.53
C ARG A 209 -27.32 33.99 1.74
N THR A 210 -26.43 33.90 2.73
CA THR A 210 -26.45 34.79 3.90
C THR A 210 -25.13 35.51 4.16
N THR A 211 -23.98 34.88 3.91
CA THR A 211 -22.69 35.58 4.03
C THR A 211 -22.38 36.38 2.76
N PRO A 212 -22.15 37.70 2.84
CA PRO A 212 -21.72 38.49 1.70
C PRO A 212 -20.34 38.01 1.21
N VAL A 213 -20.20 37.81 -0.10
CA VAL A 213 -18.90 37.53 -0.71
C VAL A 213 -18.07 38.81 -0.71
N SER A 214 -16.86 38.73 -0.18
CA SER A 214 -15.95 39.88 -0.06
C SER A 214 -14.71 39.72 -0.93
N VAL A 215 -14.06 40.84 -1.27
CA VAL A 215 -12.80 40.83 -2.04
C VAL A 215 -11.69 40.06 -1.31
N MET A 216 -11.74 40.01 0.03
CA MET A 216 -10.79 39.24 0.82
C MET A 216 -10.84 37.75 0.45
N HIS A 217 -12.04 37.18 0.26
CA HIS A 217 -12.18 35.79 -0.16
C HIS A 217 -11.49 35.53 -1.50
N LEU A 218 -11.60 36.47 -2.45
CA LEU A 218 -10.94 36.35 -3.75
C LEU A 218 -9.41 36.44 -3.63
N VAL A 219 -8.89 37.30 -2.74
CA VAL A 219 -7.46 37.40 -2.45
C VAL A 219 -6.94 36.08 -1.87
N GLU A 220 -7.60 35.52 -0.86
CA GLU A 220 -7.24 34.23 -0.26
C GLU A 220 -7.26 33.10 -1.29
N LEU A 221 -8.30 33.02 -2.13
CA LEU A 221 -8.41 31.99 -3.17
C LEU A 221 -7.23 32.05 -4.15
N ARG A 222 -6.84 33.25 -4.60
CA ARG A 222 -5.69 33.43 -5.48
C ARG A 222 -4.38 33.04 -4.80
N THR A 223 -4.18 33.47 -3.55
CA THR A 223 -2.98 33.12 -2.78
C THR A 223 -2.85 31.61 -2.60
N ALA A 224 -3.91 30.96 -2.12
CA ALA A 224 -3.93 29.52 -1.86
C ALA A 224 -3.72 28.69 -3.14
N LEU A 225 -4.29 29.12 -4.26
CA LEU A 225 -4.11 28.47 -5.55
C LEU A 225 -2.69 28.70 -6.12
N ASN A 226 -2.14 29.91 -5.99
CA ASN A 226 -0.78 30.21 -6.42
C ASN A 226 0.26 29.35 -5.68
N GLU A 227 0.09 29.14 -4.37
CA GLU A 227 0.92 28.21 -3.60
C GLU A 227 0.83 26.78 -4.12
N ALA A 228 -0.38 26.30 -4.47
CA ALA A 228 -0.56 24.99 -5.08
C ALA A 228 0.12 24.88 -6.45
N TYR A 229 0.08 25.94 -7.28
CA TYR A 229 0.79 26.00 -8.55
C TYR A 229 2.32 25.98 -8.37
N GLN A 230 2.84 26.71 -7.38
CA GLN A 230 4.27 26.69 -7.05
C GLN A 230 4.72 25.31 -6.58
N ALA A 231 3.96 24.66 -5.69
CA ALA A 231 4.22 23.29 -5.27
C ALA A 231 4.14 22.28 -6.43
N ALA A 232 3.33 22.57 -7.45
CA ALA A 232 3.25 21.78 -8.68
C ALA A 232 4.43 22.02 -9.65
N GLY A 233 5.30 23.01 -9.38
CA GLY A 233 6.34 23.44 -10.32
C GLY A 233 5.76 24.05 -11.60
N ARG A 234 4.55 24.63 -11.56
CA ARG A 234 3.87 25.21 -12.73
C ARG A 234 3.90 26.72 -12.71
N THR A 235 3.81 27.32 -13.90
CA THR A 235 3.64 28.77 -14.07
C THR A 235 2.34 29.22 -13.40
N LEU A 236 2.42 30.31 -12.62
CA LEU A 236 1.25 30.86 -11.94
C LEU A 236 0.14 31.26 -12.92
N PRO A 237 -1.14 31.12 -12.53
CA PRO A 237 -2.26 31.65 -13.30
C PRO A 237 -2.11 33.17 -13.51
N THR A 238 -2.48 33.62 -14.71
CA THR A 238 -2.61 35.05 -14.99
C THR A 238 -4.06 35.47 -14.72
N TYR A 239 -4.24 36.56 -13.99
CA TYR A 239 -5.55 37.09 -13.65
C TYR A 239 -5.77 38.45 -14.33
N THR A 240 -6.97 38.69 -14.86
CA THR A 240 -7.26 39.94 -15.60
C THR A 240 -7.13 41.18 -14.71
N ASP A 241 -7.78 41.19 -13.54
CA ASP A 241 -7.66 42.27 -12.56
C ASP A 241 -6.52 41.94 -11.57
N LEU A 242 -5.29 42.38 -11.87
CA LEU A 242 -4.09 42.00 -11.11
C LEU A 242 -4.09 42.52 -9.65
N THR A 243 -4.66 43.70 -9.42
CA THR A 243 -4.71 44.32 -8.09
C THR A 243 -6.14 44.26 -7.54
N LEU A 244 -6.29 43.59 -6.40
CA LEU A 244 -7.55 43.49 -5.67
C LEU A 244 -7.47 44.37 -4.42
N VAL A 245 -8.34 45.37 -4.31
CA VAL A 245 -8.40 46.29 -3.18
C VAL A 245 -9.72 46.09 -2.44
N ALA A 246 -9.66 45.74 -1.16
CA ALA A 246 -10.84 45.52 -0.33
C ALA A 246 -11.74 46.76 -0.29
N GLY A 247 -13.04 46.57 -0.50
CA GLY A 247 -14.02 47.67 -0.54
C GLY A 247 -14.01 48.51 -1.82
N VAL A 248 -13.07 48.27 -2.75
CA VAL A 248 -12.95 49.03 -4.02
C VAL A 248 -13.18 48.13 -5.23
N THR A 249 -12.55 46.95 -5.27
CA THR A 249 -12.71 46.04 -6.40
C THR A 249 -14.08 45.35 -6.36
N VAL A 250 -14.81 45.40 -7.47
CA VAL A 250 -16.06 44.63 -7.64
C VAL A 250 -15.72 43.23 -8.13
N ILE A 251 -16.20 42.20 -7.43
CA ILE A 251 -16.02 40.81 -7.86
C ILE A 251 -16.90 40.53 -9.07
N LYS A 252 -16.29 40.03 -10.14
CA LYS A 252 -16.94 39.69 -11.40
C LYS A 252 -16.98 38.18 -11.58
N ALA A 253 -17.94 37.70 -12.37
CA ALA A 253 -18.02 36.30 -12.78
C ALA A 253 -16.69 35.81 -13.39
N LEU A 254 -16.02 36.70 -14.15
CA LEU A 254 -14.71 36.45 -14.73
C LEU A 254 -13.67 36.00 -13.68
N HIS A 255 -13.61 36.64 -12.51
CA HIS A 255 -12.61 36.30 -11.48
C HIS A 255 -12.75 34.87 -10.98
N LEU A 256 -13.98 34.42 -10.77
CA LEU A 256 -14.25 33.06 -10.31
C LEU A 256 -14.06 32.05 -11.44
N ASN A 257 -14.44 32.38 -12.68
CA ASN A 257 -14.19 31.52 -13.84
C ASN A 257 -12.69 31.32 -14.11
N GLU A 258 -11.87 32.36 -13.94
CA GLU A 258 -10.40 32.25 -14.01
C GLU A 258 -9.86 31.28 -12.94
N LEU A 259 -10.34 31.41 -11.70
CA LEU A 259 -9.96 30.49 -10.61
C LEU A 259 -10.41 29.05 -10.86
N ARG A 260 -11.65 28.83 -11.30
CA ARG A 260 -12.16 27.48 -11.62
C ARG A 260 -11.35 26.83 -12.74
N THR A 261 -11.02 27.60 -13.77
CA THR A 261 -10.17 27.14 -14.87
C THR A 261 -8.77 26.77 -14.37
N ALA A 262 -8.19 27.60 -13.51
CA ALA A 262 -6.88 27.34 -12.93
C ALA A 262 -6.88 26.14 -11.98
N VAL A 263 -7.92 25.94 -11.17
CA VAL A 263 -8.07 24.74 -10.33
C VAL A 263 -8.16 23.48 -11.20
N ARG A 264 -8.97 23.48 -12.26
CA ARG A 264 -9.08 22.34 -13.18
C ARG A 264 -7.77 22.02 -13.88
N ALA A 265 -6.98 23.03 -14.20
CA ALA A 265 -5.67 22.79 -14.79
C ALA A 265 -4.76 22.01 -13.82
N LEU A 266 -4.97 22.07 -12.51
CA LEU A 266 -4.24 21.31 -11.49
C LEU A 266 -4.85 19.94 -11.13
N GLU A 267 -5.94 19.51 -11.78
CA GLU A 267 -6.39 18.11 -11.73
C GLU A 267 -5.40 17.17 -12.44
#